data_AF-A0A2H1W2F6-F1
#
_entry.id   AF-A0A2H1W2F6-F1
#
_cell.length_a   1.000
_cell.length_b   1.000
_cell.length_c   1.000
_cell.angle_alpha   90.00
_cell.angle_beta   90.00
_cell.angle_gamma   90.00
#
_symmetry.space_group_name_H-M   'P 1'
#
loop_
_entity.id
_entity.type
_entity.pdbx_description
1 polymer ?
#
loop_
_entity_poly.entity_id
_entity_poly.type
_entity_poly.pdbx_seq_one_letter_code
_entity_poly.pdbx_strand_id
1 'polypeptide(L)'
;LLRRNDDANRFPVGILPLGRTNTIGNTLFSKGDGVFRVKQLIEASMAIIKGNTMWKDAMKIEPIEEEEDAVFGKPIFALCSLEWGAFRDVMSKKHKYWLYGSLREYASYVFNGYRQSLNWHCKGVIKYSPPCDGCSNCVMKRPQVKRKWAFFLPSTTLAEDNSPANLVNNKCDSTKEVCFQTSDFRIMTPNLQNTQTTPALSIGIGKYNYNYAEFVSEGWDRVRDKSIKNAILARSVMLFPKEHFGATTIDIDREEYEAKPIKITLLPKVVRLFCSDSNNYEK
;
A
#
# COMPACT_ATOMS: atom_id res chain seq x y z
N LEU A 1 6.81 1.50 -13.56
CA LEU A 1 6.35 2.86 -13.94
C LEU A 1 7.02 3.94 -13.09
N LEU A 2 6.72 4.02 -11.79
CA LEU A 2 7.16 5.09 -10.88
C LEU A 2 8.67 5.15 -10.59
N ARG A 3 9.43 4.13 -10.99
CA ARG A 3 10.91 4.14 -10.94
C ARG A 3 11.57 4.96 -12.07
N ARG A 4 10.82 5.34 -13.10
CA ARG A 4 11.36 6.07 -14.25
C ARG A 4 11.36 7.57 -13.97
N ASN A 5 12.34 8.28 -14.52
CA ASN A 5 12.53 9.73 -14.35
C ASN A 5 11.88 10.56 -15.48
N ASP A 6 11.10 9.94 -16.37
CA ASP A 6 10.57 10.52 -17.60
C ASP A 6 9.07 10.88 -17.51
N ASP A 7 8.55 11.14 -16.31
CA ASP A 7 7.14 11.45 -16.07
C ASP A 7 6.15 10.41 -16.63
N ALA A 8 6.57 9.14 -16.75
CA ALA A 8 5.71 8.04 -17.19
C ALA A 8 4.45 7.83 -16.32
N ASN A 9 4.41 8.44 -15.12
CA ASN A 9 3.25 8.41 -14.23
C ASN A 9 2.03 9.20 -14.75
N ARG A 10 2.20 10.02 -15.79
CA ARG A 10 1.10 10.73 -16.46
C ARG A 10 0.24 9.81 -17.33
N PHE A 11 0.76 8.66 -17.76
CA PHE A 11 0.02 7.71 -18.58
C PHE A 11 -0.97 6.92 -17.72
N PRO A 12 -2.26 6.92 -18.07
CA PRO A 12 -3.26 6.17 -17.33
C PRO A 12 -3.04 4.66 -17.49
N VAL A 13 -3.17 3.92 -16.40
CA VAL A 13 -2.98 2.45 -16.37
C VAL A 13 -4.32 1.75 -16.24
N GLY A 14 -4.58 0.79 -17.12
CA GLY A 14 -5.76 -0.08 -17.07
C GLY A 14 -5.49 -1.30 -16.20
N ILE A 15 -6.45 -1.67 -15.35
CA ILE A 15 -6.38 -2.88 -14.53
C ILE A 15 -7.53 -3.80 -14.92
N LEU A 16 -7.20 -5.02 -15.36
CA LEU A 16 -8.17 -6.08 -15.62
C LEU A 16 -8.13 -7.09 -14.45
N PRO A 17 -9.19 -7.17 -13.61
CA PRO A 17 -9.18 -7.96 -12.37
C PRO A 17 -9.40 -9.46 -12.63
N LEU A 18 -8.40 -10.12 -13.20
CA LEU A 18 -8.45 -11.55 -13.53
C LEU A 18 -8.16 -12.47 -12.33
N GLY A 19 -7.55 -11.94 -11.26
CA GLY A 19 -7.23 -12.72 -10.06
C GLY A 19 -8.49 -13.22 -9.33
N ARG A 20 -8.33 -14.21 -8.44
CA ARG A 20 -9.40 -14.61 -7.50
C ARG A 20 -9.67 -13.55 -6.45
N THR A 21 -8.64 -12.79 -6.09
CA THR A 21 -8.70 -11.68 -5.13
C THR A 21 -8.03 -10.47 -5.76
N ASN A 22 -8.79 -9.40 -6.03
CA ASN A 22 -8.29 -8.18 -6.66
C ASN A 22 -8.51 -7.00 -5.71
N THR A 23 -7.54 -6.70 -4.85
CA THR A 23 -7.71 -5.65 -3.84
C THR A 23 -7.94 -4.28 -4.48
N ILE A 24 -7.02 -3.83 -5.34
CA ILE A 24 -7.14 -2.54 -6.02
C ILE A 24 -8.28 -2.52 -7.05
N GLY A 25 -8.47 -3.61 -7.81
CA GLY A 25 -9.52 -3.69 -8.83
C GLY A 25 -10.92 -3.55 -8.25
N ASN A 26 -11.16 -4.09 -7.05
CA ASN A 26 -12.42 -3.93 -6.34
C ASN A 26 -12.66 -2.51 -5.80
N THR A 27 -11.65 -1.64 -5.79
CA THR A 27 -11.82 -0.20 -5.50
C THR A 27 -12.20 0.61 -6.73
N LEU A 28 -11.97 0.06 -7.92
CA LEU A 28 -12.21 0.73 -9.21
C LEU A 28 -13.52 0.27 -9.85
N PHE A 29 -13.89 -0.98 -9.63
CA PHE A 29 -15.02 -1.66 -10.27
C PHE A 29 -15.79 -2.49 -9.25
N SER A 30 -17.10 -2.61 -9.43
CA SER A 30 -17.97 -3.37 -8.53
C SER A 30 -17.57 -4.84 -8.49
N LYS A 31 -17.24 -5.36 -7.29
CA LYS A 31 -16.92 -6.76 -7.08
C LYS A 31 -18.18 -7.62 -7.26
N GLY A 32 -18.05 -8.79 -7.88
CA GLY A 32 -19.06 -9.83 -7.80
C GLY A 32 -18.54 -11.20 -8.22
N ASP A 33 -19.36 -12.22 -8.01
CA ASP A 33 -19.04 -13.62 -8.32
C ASP A 33 -19.78 -14.10 -9.58
N GLY A 34 -19.28 -15.16 -10.21
CA GLY A 34 -19.88 -15.74 -11.41
C GLY A 34 -20.05 -14.71 -12.54
N VAL A 35 -21.29 -14.49 -12.98
CA VAL A 35 -21.65 -13.53 -14.04
C VAL A 35 -21.23 -12.10 -13.67
N PHE A 36 -21.30 -11.73 -12.39
CA PHE A 36 -20.89 -10.39 -11.95
C PHE A 36 -19.37 -10.18 -12.02
N ARG A 37 -18.57 -11.25 -11.95
CA ARG A 37 -17.12 -11.16 -12.20
C ARG A 37 -16.83 -10.89 -13.68
N VAL A 38 -17.60 -11.49 -14.58
CA VAL A 38 -17.52 -11.20 -16.02
C VAL A 38 -17.94 -9.75 -16.27
N LYS A 39 -19.00 -9.29 -15.60
CA LYS A 39 -19.41 -7.89 -15.65
C LYS A 39 -18.30 -6.94 -15.18
N GLN A 40 -17.62 -7.26 -14.07
CA GLN A 40 -16.49 -6.48 -13.57
C GLN A 40 -15.37 -6.36 -14.62
N LEU A 41 -15.08 -7.43 -15.36
CA LEU A 41 -14.07 -7.43 -16.42
C LEU A 41 -14.50 -6.62 -17.65
N ILE A 42 -15.78 -6.69 -18.02
CA ILE A 42 -16.36 -5.88 -19.10
C ILE A 42 -16.31 -4.40 -18.72
N GLU A 43 -16.71 -4.05 -17.50
CA GLU A 43 -16.65 -2.69 -16.97
C GLU A 43 -15.22 -2.15 -16.97
N ALA A 44 -14.24 -2.96 -16.56
CA ALA A 44 -12.83 -2.60 -16.59
C ALA A 44 -12.31 -2.32 -18.02
N SER A 45 -12.69 -3.16 -18.98
CA SER A 45 -12.34 -2.96 -20.40
C SER A 45 -13.02 -1.72 -20.98
N MET A 46 -14.31 -1.52 -20.66
CA MET A 46 -15.06 -0.36 -21.11
C MET A 46 -14.55 0.95 -20.51
N ALA A 47 -14.06 0.95 -19.27
CA ALA A 47 -13.46 2.13 -18.65
C ALA A 47 -12.23 2.64 -19.43
N ILE A 48 -11.44 1.71 -19.98
CA ILE A 48 -10.30 2.05 -20.84
C ILE A 48 -10.79 2.69 -22.14
N ILE A 49 -11.78 2.09 -22.80
CA ILE A 49 -12.36 2.61 -24.06
C ILE A 49 -12.98 3.99 -23.86
N LYS A 50 -13.73 4.18 -22.76
CA LYS A 50 -14.39 5.44 -22.41
C LYS A 50 -13.41 6.53 -21.99
N GLY A 51 -12.19 6.18 -21.61
CA GLY A 51 -11.19 7.16 -21.17
C GLY A 51 -11.38 7.67 -19.74
N ASN A 52 -12.24 7.05 -18.94
CA ASN A 52 -12.53 7.50 -17.58
C ASN A 52 -11.41 7.13 -16.63
N THR A 53 -10.88 8.12 -15.90
CA THR A 53 -9.71 7.93 -15.04
C THR A 53 -9.86 8.64 -13.72
N MET A 54 -9.23 8.08 -12.69
CA MET A 54 -9.08 8.70 -11.38
C MET A 54 -7.63 8.62 -10.90
N TRP A 55 -7.23 9.55 -10.04
CA TRP A 55 -5.94 9.51 -9.37
C TRP A 55 -5.99 8.60 -8.13
N LYS A 56 -4.95 7.81 -7.94
CA LYS A 56 -4.76 6.94 -6.78
C LYS A 56 -3.41 7.21 -6.14
N ASP A 57 -3.38 6.96 -4.85
CA ASP A 57 -2.18 7.12 -4.04
C ASP A 57 -1.29 5.89 -4.19
N ALA A 58 0.00 6.07 -3.98
CA ALA A 58 0.95 4.96 -3.86
C ALA A 58 1.82 5.16 -2.62
N MET A 59 2.28 4.08 -2.02
CA MET A 59 3.35 4.14 -1.03
C MET A 59 4.67 3.82 -1.71
N LYS A 60 5.69 4.65 -1.43
CA LYS A 60 7.08 4.45 -1.83
C LYS A 60 7.84 3.84 -0.67
N ILE A 61 8.49 2.71 -0.91
CA ILE A 61 9.21 1.91 0.08
C ILE A 61 10.68 1.90 -0.31
N GLU A 62 11.53 2.42 0.56
CA GLU A 62 12.98 2.57 0.35
C GLU A 62 13.74 1.91 1.50
N PRO A 63 14.86 1.22 1.24
CA PRO A 63 15.73 0.76 2.31
C PRO A 63 16.33 1.96 3.06
N ILE A 64 16.56 1.82 4.37
CA ILE A 64 17.19 2.87 5.20
C ILE A 64 18.72 2.75 5.21
N GLU A 65 19.27 1.55 4.98
CA GLU A 65 20.71 1.30 5.06
C GLU A 65 21.39 1.37 3.68
N GLU A 66 22.46 2.16 3.61
CA GLU A 66 23.49 2.16 2.56
C GLU A 66 24.70 1.39 3.10
N GLU A 67 24.70 0.06 3.06
CA GLU A 67 25.98 -0.65 3.17
C GLU A 67 26.77 -0.40 1.87
N GLU A 68 28.08 -0.18 1.97
CA GLU A 68 28.95 0.21 0.84
C GLU A 68 28.99 -0.83 -0.31
N ASP A 69 28.47 -2.04 -0.07
CA ASP A 69 28.31 -3.13 -1.05
C ASP A 69 26.83 -3.41 -1.45
N ALA A 70 25.90 -2.50 -1.14
CA ALA A 70 24.48 -2.67 -1.42
C ALA A 70 24.18 -2.57 -2.93
N VAL A 71 24.32 -3.68 -3.64
CA VAL A 71 23.79 -3.92 -5.00
C VAL A 71 22.25 -3.82 -5.04
N PHE A 72 21.59 -3.69 -3.88
CA PHE A 72 20.14 -3.61 -3.71
C PHE A 72 19.76 -2.36 -2.90
N GLY A 73 18.70 -1.61 -3.21
CA GLY A 73 17.63 -1.96 -4.12
C GLY A 73 16.76 -0.75 -4.44
N LYS A 74 16.44 -0.63 -5.73
CA LYS A 74 15.55 0.39 -6.28
C LYS A 74 14.26 0.51 -5.44
N PRO A 75 13.73 1.73 -5.23
CA PRO A 75 12.50 1.94 -4.45
C PRO A 75 11.38 1.04 -4.93
N ILE A 76 10.69 0.36 -4.01
CA ILE A 76 9.49 -0.41 -4.30
C ILE A 76 8.29 0.53 -4.19
N PHE A 77 7.31 0.36 -5.07
CA PHE A 77 6.08 1.12 -5.03
C PHE A 77 4.91 0.16 -4.94
N ALA A 78 3.94 0.50 -4.11
CA ALA A 78 2.78 -0.34 -3.84
C ALA A 78 1.52 0.53 -3.72
N LEU A 79 0.38 -0.04 -4.08
CA LEU A 79 -0.92 0.64 -4.12
C LEU A 79 -1.83 0.25 -2.96
N CYS A 80 -1.64 -0.92 -2.36
CA CYS A 80 -2.58 -1.47 -1.37
C CYS A 80 -2.00 -1.43 0.04
N SER A 81 -1.05 -2.31 0.34
CA SER A 81 -0.70 -2.60 1.73
C SER A 81 0.62 -3.32 1.91
N LEU A 82 1.22 -3.10 3.09
CA LEU A 82 2.32 -3.88 3.64
C LEU A 82 1.79 -4.67 4.84
N GLU A 83 2.01 -5.97 4.87
CA GLU A 83 1.52 -6.88 5.92
C GLU A 83 2.70 -7.69 6.52
N TRP A 84 2.77 -7.77 7.85
CA TRP A 84 3.77 -8.54 8.59
C TRP A 84 3.12 -9.25 9.77
N GLY A 85 3.39 -10.55 9.92
CA GLY A 85 2.93 -11.37 11.06
C GLY A 85 2.10 -12.59 10.68
N ALA A 86 1.57 -13.26 11.70
CA ALA A 86 1.00 -14.60 11.61
C ALA A 86 -0.23 -14.68 10.68
N PHE A 87 -1.09 -13.65 10.68
CA PHE A 87 -2.28 -13.63 9.81
C PHE A 87 -1.91 -13.59 8.33
N ARG A 88 -0.85 -12.85 7.98
CA ARG A 88 -0.32 -12.82 6.61
C ARG A 88 0.19 -14.19 6.20
N ASP A 89 0.96 -14.86 7.06
CA ASP A 89 1.53 -16.19 6.79
C ASP A 89 0.46 -17.28 6.61
N VAL A 90 -0.66 -17.17 7.32
CA VAL A 90 -1.81 -18.06 7.09
C VAL A 90 -2.45 -17.77 5.74
N MET A 91 -2.61 -16.50 5.40
CA MET A 91 -3.22 -16.09 4.14
C MET A 91 -2.39 -16.53 2.92
N SER A 92 -1.05 -16.55 3.02
CA SER A 92 -0.19 -17.08 1.94
C SER A 92 -0.39 -18.60 1.73
N LYS A 93 -0.72 -19.34 2.81
CA LYS A 93 -0.96 -20.79 2.78
C LYS A 93 -2.38 -21.18 2.36
N LYS A 94 -3.30 -20.23 2.12
CA LYS A 94 -4.70 -20.53 1.78
C LYS A 94 -4.88 -21.47 0.58
N HIS A 95 -3.95 -21.42 -0.38
CA HIS A 95 -4.00 -22.26 -1.58
C HIS A 95 -3.79 -23.75 -1.29
N LYS A 96 -3.14 -24.10 -0.16
CA LYS A 96 -2.98 -25.50 0.28
C LYS A 96 -4.33 -26.16 0.62
N TYR A 97 -5.33 -25.35 0.97
CA TYR A 97 -6.67 -25.81 1.38
C TYR A 97 -7.67 -25.78 0.22
N TRP A 98 -7.22 -25.99 -1.01
CA TRP A 98 -8.06 -25.92 -2.21
C TRP A 98 -9.26 -26.88 -2.19
N LEU A 99 -9.14 -28.04 -1.53
CA LEU A 99 -10.22 -29.02 -1.35
C LEU A 99 -11.44 -28.45 -0.62
N TYR A 100 -11.25 -27.42 0.22
CA TYR A 100 -12.33 -26.78 0.96
C TYR A 100 -13.08 -25.69 0.17
N GLY A 101 -12.78 -25.54 -1.13
CA GLY A 101 -13.53 -24.66 -2.03
C GLY A 101 -13.66 -23.22 -1.53
N SER A 102 -14.90 -22.76 -1.33
CA SER A 102 -15.22 -21.42 -0.81
C SER A 102 -14.78 -21.20 0.64
N LEU A 103 -14.64 -22.26 1.43
CA LEU A 103 -14.22 -22.20 2.83
C LEU A 103 -12.70 -22.31 3.02
N ARG A 104 -11.91 -22.36 1.94
CA ARG A 104 -10.44 -22.50 2.03
C ARG A 104 -9.75 -21.45 2.90
N GLU A 105 -10.27 -20.21 2.90
CA GLU A 105 -9.68 -19.11 3.69
C GLU A 105 -9.98 -19.33 5.18
N TYR A 106 -11.20 -19.72 5.52
CA TYR A 106 -11.55 -20.15 6.89
C TYR A 106 -10.72 -21.37 7.34
N ALA A 107 -10.65 -22.41 6.50
CA ALA A 107 -9.87 -23.62 6.76
C ALA A 107 -8.40 -23.31 7.02
N SER A 108 -7.83 -22.33 6.32
CA SER A 108 -6.44 -21.93 6.55
C SER A 108 -6.20 -21.42 7.98
N TYR A 109 -7.13 -20.64 8.56
CA TYR A 109 -7.02 -20.20 9.95
C TYR A 109 -7.19 -21.34 10.95
N VAL A 110 -8.16 -22.22 10.72
CA VAL A 110 -8.41 -23.40 11.57
C VAL A 110 -7.17 -24.31 11.63
N PHE A 111 -6.64 -24.71 10.47
CA PHE A 111 -5.56 -25.70 10.42
C PHE A 111 -4.16 -25.12 10.68
N ASN A 112 -3.98 -23.79 10.62
CA ASN A 112 -2.70 -23.15 10.95
C ASN A 112 -2.68 -22.46 12.31
N GLY A 113 -3.82 -22.32 13.00
CA GLY A 113 -3.88 -21.58 14.27
C GLY A 113 -2.98 -22.13 15.39
N TYR A 114 -2.60 -23.41 15.34
CA TYR A 114 -1.69 -24.03 16.30
C TYR A 114 -0.23 -24.12 15.83
N ARG A 115 0.10 -23.61 14.63
CA ARG A 115 1.46 -23.74 14.09
C ARG A 115 2.38 -22.69 14.69
N GLN A 116 3.46 -23.17 15.30
CA GLN A 116 4.55 -22.33 15.80
C GLN A 116 5.41 -21.72 14.69
N SER A 117 5.31 -22.25 13.46
CA SER A 117 6.07 -21.77 12.28
C SER A 117 5.50 -20.51 11.61
N LEU A 118 4.53 -19.85 12.25
CA LEU A 118 4.08 -18.53 11.81
C LEU A 118 4.93 -17.47 12.50
N ASN A 119 5.05 -16.31 11.87
CA ASN A 119 5.72 -15.14 12.42
C ASN A 119 4.87 -14.54 13.54
N TRP A 120 4.87 -15.22 14.68
CA TRP A 120 4.29 -14.76 15.93
C TRP A 120 5.24 -13.75 16.58
N HIS A 121 4.68 -12.74 17.25
CA HIS A 121 5.44 -11.76 18.04
C HIS A 121 6.48 -10.92 17.29
N CYS A 122 6.15 -10.48 16.06
CA CYS A 122 6.88 -9.46 15.33
C CYS A 122 7.21 -8.27 16.23
N LYS A 123 8.49 -7.94 16.33
CA LYS A 123 9.00 -6.85 17.19
C LYS A 123 9.77 -5.84 16.37
N GLY A 124 9.53 -4.56 16.65
CA GLY A 124 10.18 -3.49 15.92
C GLY A 124 10.00 -2.13 16.55
N VAL A 125 10.57 -1.14 15.88
CA VAL A 125 10.37 0.28 16.19
C VAL A 125 9.81 0.94 14.94
N ILE A 126 8.75 1.72 15.09
CA ILE A 126 8.30 2.65 14.06
C ILE A 126 8.60 4.08 14.47
N LYS A 127 9.09 4.87 13.52
CA LYS A 127 9.16 6.32 13.61
C LYS A 127 8.26 6.90 12.53
N TYR A 128 7.25 7.68 12.90
CA TYR A 128 6.28 8.19 11.94
C TYR A 128 6.06 9.70 12.06
N SER A 129 5.70 10.31 10.94
CA SER A 129 5.30 11.73 10.85
C SER A 129 3.77 11.85 10.78
N PRO A 130 3.19 12.95 11.28
CA PRO A 130 1.74 13.15 11.23
C PRO A 130 1.23 13.30 9.78
N PRO A 131 -0.07 13.05 9.52
CA PRO A 131 -0.70 13.27 8.22
C PRO A 131 -0.48 14.69 7.68
N CYS A 132 -0.32 14.80 6.36
CA CYS A 132 -0.13 16.08 5.68
C CYS A 132 -0.58 16.01 4.22
N ASP A 133 -1.28 17.06 3.77
CA ASP A 133 -1.77 17.24 2.40
C ASP A 133 -0.65 17.51 1.38
N GLY A 134 0.52 17.91 1.86
CA GLY A 134 1.67 18.30 1.05
C GLY A 134 2.21 19.64 1.52
N CYS A 135 3.46 19.65 1.95
CA CYS A 135 4.21 20.84 2.32
C CYS A 135 5.60 20.79 1.66
N SER A 136 6.34 21.89 1.74
CA SER A 136 7.74 22.02 1.28
C SER A 136 8.64 20.88 1.75
N ASN A 137 8.40 20.36 2.95
CA ASN A 137 9.19 19.28 3.57
C ASN A 137 8.71 17.89 3.13
N CYS A 138 7.47 17.77 2.66
CA CYS A 138 6.90 16.50 2.19
C CYS A 138 7.12 16.25 0.69
N VAL A 139 7.26 17.31 -0.12
CA VAL A 139 7.55 17.18 -1.54
C VAL A 139 9.04 16.95 -1.71
N MET A 140 9.44 15.73 -2.10
CA MET A 140 10.80 15.52 -2.59
C MET A 140 11.02 16.45 -3.79
N LYS A 141 11.93 17.42 -3.64
CA LYS A 141 12.38 18.27 -4.75
C LYS A 141 12.91 17.33 -5.83
N ARG A 142 12.18 17.20 -6.95
CA ARG A 142 12.68 16.44 -8.10
C ARG A 142 13.99 17.11 -8.52
N PRO A 143 15.08 16.34 -8.74
CA PRO A 143 16.30 16.94 -9.29
C PRO A 143 15.92 17.56 -10.63
N GLN A 144 16.04 18.88 -10.72
CA GLN A 144 15.78 19.64 -11.93
C GLN A 144 16.74 19.11 -13.00
N VAL A 145 16.23 18.35 -13.97
CA VAL A 145 17.02 17.94 -15.13
C VAL A 145 17.29 19.22 -15.90
N LYS A 146 18.49 19.78 -15.74
CA LYS A 146 18.95 20.95 -16.49
C LYS A 146 18.99 20.59 -17.98
N ARG A 147 17.87 20.81 -18.69
CA ARG A 147 17.80 20.65 -20.14
C ARG A 147 18.68 21.73 -20.76
N LYS A 148 19.88 21.34 -21.22
CA LYS A 148 20.86 22.23 -21.86
C LYS A 148 20.40 22.83 -23.21
N TRP A 149 19.21 22.48 -23.70
CA TRP A 149 18.67 22.87 -25.00
C TRP A 149 17.32 23.60 -24.92
N ALA A 150 17.04 24.31 -23.82
CA ALA A 150 15.78 25.03 -23.62
C ALA A 150 15.61 26.29 -24.50
N PHE A 151 16.59 26.64 -25.35
CA PHE A 151 16.56 27.86 -26.15
C PHE A 151 15.71 27.76 -27.43
N PHE A 152 15.33 26.55 -27.86
CA PHE A 152 14.71 26.32 -29.17
C PHE A 152 13.25 25.81 -29.13
N LEU A 153 12.58 25.84 -27.98
CA LEU A 153 11.17 25.47 -27.88
C LEU A 153 10.33 26.61 -27.27
N PRO A 154 9.29 27.11 -27.96
CA PRO A 154 8.36 28.06 -27.37
C PRO A 154 7.58 27.35 -26.26
N SER A 155 7.69 27.87 -25.05
CA SER A 155 6.99 27.38 -23.86
C SER A 155 5.48 27.58 -24.03
N THR A 156 4.77 26.53 -24.46
CA THR A 156 3.31 26.54 -24.42
C THR A 156 2.86 26.41 -22.97
N THR A 157 2.14 27.44 -22.51
CA THR A 157 1.28 27.49 -21.33
C THR A 157 1.93 27.03 -20.02
N LEU A 158 2.41 28.01 -19.25
CA LEU A 158 2.51 27.92 -17.80
C LEU A 158 1.14 27.50 -17.27
N ALA A 159 0.94 26.21 -17.04
CA ALA A 159 -0.09 25.75 -16.13
C ALA A 159 0.20 26.44 -14.78
N GLU A 160 -0.79 27.09 -14.19
CA GLU A 160 -0.69 27.67 -12.86
C GLU A 160 -0.11 26.61 -11.91
N ASP A 161 1.13 26.84 -11.52
CA ASP A 161 1.89 25.97 -10.64
C ASP A 161 1.35 26.22 -9.21
N ASN A 162 0.19 25.66 -8.91
CA ASN A 162 -0.31 25.47 -7.54
C ASN A 162 0.56 24.41 -6.84
N SER A 163 1.88 24.61 -6.86
CA SER A 163 2.82 23.71 -6.23
C SER A 163 2.76 23.91 -4.71
N PRO A 164 2.57 22.85 -3.90
CA PRO A 164 2.60 22.93 -2.43
C PRO A 164 4.00 23.25 -1.86
N ALA A 165 4.93 23.70 -2.71
CA ALA A 165 6.32 24.00 -2.39
C ALA A 165 6.49 25.21 -1.45
N ASN A 166 5.50 26.10 -1.40
CA ASN A 166 5.54 27.31 -0.56
C ASN A 166 4.86 27.14 0.81
N LEU A 167 4.15 26.02 1.03
CA LEU A 167 3.49 25.74 2.31
C LEU A 167 4.48 25.03 3.22
N VAL A 168 4.97 25.69 4.27
CA VAL A 168 5.83 25.06 5.28
C VAL A 168 4.96 24.55 6.42
N ASN A 169 5.05 23.25 6.73
CA ASN A 169 4.36 22.67 7.88
C ASN A 169 5.37 22.16 8.91
N ASN A 170 5.53 22.92 9.99
CA ASN A 170 6.46 22.59 11.09
C ASN A 170 6.11 21.26 11.79
N LYS A 171 4.86 20.76 11.67
CA LYS A 171 4.47 19.47 12.25
C LYS A 171 5.03 18.28 11.46
N CYS A 172 5.35 18.45 10.18
CA CYS A 172 5.89 17.37 9.35
C CYS A 172 7.31 16.93 9.75
N ASP A 173 8.07 17.80 10.40
CA ASP A 173 9.40 17.48 10.92
C ASP A 173 9.35 16.78 12.29
N SER A 174 8.20 16.83 12.97
CA SER A 174 8.02 16.11 14.23
C SER A 174 7.86 14.60 13.94
N THR A 175 8.80 13.81 14.44
CA THR A 175 8.74 12.35 14.38
C THR A 175 8.35 11.78 15.73
N LYS A 176 7.38 10.87 15.73
CA LYS A 176 6.98 10.12 16.92
C LYS A 176 7.52 8.71 16.82
N GLU A 177 8.05 8.21 17.93
CA GLU A 177 8.61 6.86 18.01
C GLU A 177 7.69 5.96 18.83
N VAL A 178 7.44 4.76 18.31
CA VAL A 178 6.67 3.72 18.99
C VAL A 178 7.40 2.40 18.85
N CYS A 179 7.80 1.81 19.98
CA CYS A 179 8.21 0.42 20.05
C CYS A 179 6.97 -0.46 20.07
N PHE A 180 6.98 -1.57 19.32
CA PHE A 180 5.87 -2.49 19.30
C PHE A 180 6.32 -3.95 19.30
N GLN A 181 5.45 -4.80 19.83
CA GLN A 181 5.54 -6.24 19.76
C GLN A 181 4.12 -6.78 19.54
N THR A 182 3.90 -7.45 18.41
CA THR A 182 2.56 -7.81 17.94
C THR A 182 2.59 -9.11 17.13
N SER A 183 1.46 -9.82 17.07
CA SER A 183 1.29 -10.94 16.14
C SER A 183 0.86 -10.49 14.73
N ASP A 184 0.52 -9.21 14.56
CA ASP A 184 0.06 -8.63 13.29
C ASP A 184 0.44 -7.15 13.18
N PHE A 185 0.99 -6.77 12.04
CA PHE A 185 1.37 -5.41 11.71
C PHE A 185 0.99 -5.11 10.27
N ARG A 186 0.25 -4.03 10.03
CA ARG A 186 -0.24 -3.66 8.69
C ARG A 186 -0.05 -2.17 8.45
N ILE A 187 0.33 -1.80 7.24
CA ILE A 187 0.33 -0.43 6.74
C ILE A 187 -0.50 -0.41 5.46
N MET A 188 -1.54 0.42 5.40
CA MET A 188 -2.46 0.49 4.26
C MET A 188 -2.52 1.90 3.69
N THR A 189 -2.69 1.99 2.38
CA THR A 189 -2.90 3.26 1.68
C THR A 189 -4.36 3.74 1.86
N PRO A 190 -4.63 5.05 1.67
CA PRO A 190 -5.99 5.60 1.68
C PRO A 190 -6.92 4.95 0.65
N ASN A 191 -6.37 4.35 -0.41
CA ASN A 191 -7.13 3.69 -1.47
C ASN A 191 -8.07 2.60 -0.94
N LEU A 192 -7.73 1.97 0.19
CA LEU A 192 -8.49 0.88 0.79
C LEU A 192 -9.37 1.31 1.96
N GLN A 193 -9.04 2.44 2.58
CA GLN A 193 -9.72 2.98 3.75
C GLN A 193 -9.80 4.50 3.59
N ASN A 194 -10.86 4.97 2.93
CA ASN A 194 -11.07 6.39 2.67
C ASN A 194 -11.87 7.00 3.82
N THR A 195 -11.19 7.29 4.94
CA THR A 195 -11.87 7.77 6.15
C THR A 195 -11.68 9.26 6.42
N GLN A 196 -10.76 9.94 5.73
CA GLN A 196 -10.38 11.32 6.05
C GLN A 196 -10.08 12.17 4.82
N THR A 197 -10.25 13.48 4.98
CA THR A 197 -9.97 14.51 3.95
C THR A 197 -8.49 14.60 3.62
N THR A 198 -7.60 14.35 4.59
CA THR A 198 -6.15 14.44 4.42
C THR A 198 -5.55 13.06 4.11
N PRO A 199 -4.72 12.89 3.06
CA PRO A 199 -4.18 11.60 2.68
C PRO A 199 -3.14 11.09 3.70
N ALA A 200 -3.40 9.91 4.27
CA ALA A 200 -2.56 9.30 5.30
C ALA A 200 -2.45 7.78 5.17
N LEU A 201 -1.27 7.24 5.46
CA LEU A 201 -1.07 5.81 5.69
C LEU A 201 -1.77 5.43 7.00
N SER A 202 -2.50 4.32 6.95
CA SER A 202 -3.13 3.71 8.12
C SER A 202 -2.24 2.59 8.67
N ILE A 203 -1.69 2.78 9.85
CA ILE A 203 -0.86 1.79 10.54
C ILE A 203 -1.73 1.04 11.55
N GLY A 204 -1.83 -0.28 11.38
CA GLY A 204 -2.50 -1.20 12.28
C GLY A 204 -1.49 -2.00 13.06
N ILE A 205 -1.55 -1.91 14.39
CA ILE A 205 -0.79 -2.75 15.31
C ILE A 205 -1.78 -3.68 15.98
N GLY A 206 -1.68 -4.97 15.70
CA GLY A 206 -2.52 -6.02 16.28
C GLY A 206 -2.20 -6.31 17.76
N LYS A 207 -2.85 -7.34 18.29
CA LYS A 207 -2.58 -7.79 19.66
C LYS A 207 -1.23 -8.49 19.74
N TYR A 208 -0.63 -8.45 20.93
CA TYR A 208 0.57 -9.23 21.23
C TYR A 208 0.35 -10.73 21.04
N ASN A 209 -0.71 -11.27 21.66
CA ASN A 209 -1.08 -12.68 21.64
C ASN A 209 -2.55 -12.86 21.27
N TYR A 210 -2.85 -14.02 20.67
CA TYR A 210 -4.20 -14.49 20.39
C TYR A 210 -4.37 -15.88 20.99
N ASN A 211 -5.50 -16.15 21.65
CA ASN A 211 -5.92 -17.53 21.86
C ASN A 211 -6.44 -18.11 20.53
N TYR A 212 -6.60 -19.44 20.46
CA TYR A 212 -7.00 -20.09 19.21
C TYR A 212 -8.35 -19.59 18.67
N ALA A 213 -9.36 -19.47 19.54
CA ALA A 213 -10.69 -19.03 19.15
C ALA A 213 -10.69 -17.59 18.63
N GLU A 214 -9.98 -16.69 19.30
CA GLU A 214 -9.76 -15.31 18.88
C GLU A 214 -9.02 -15.25 17.56
N PHE A 215 -7.97 -16.05 17.37
CA PHE A 215 -7.21 -16.08 16.13
C PHE A 215 -8.07 -16.49 14.93
N VAL A 216 -8.86 -17.56 15.08
CA VAL A 216 -9.74 -18.04 14.02
C VAL A 216 -10.87 -17.05 13.74
N SER A 217 -11.49 -16.49 14.78
CA SER A 217 -12.55 -15.48 14.64
C SER A 217 -12.04 -14.23 13.94
N GLU A 218 -10.95 -13.65 14.45
CA GLU A 218 -10.31 -12.46 13.89
C GLU A 218 -9.83 -12.71 12.46
N GLY A 219 -9.27 -13.88 12.17
CA GLY A 219 -8.84 -14.27 10.83
C GLY A 219 -10.01 -14.31 9.84
N TRP A 220 -11.15 -14.84 10.29
CA TRP A 220 -12.37 -14.89 9.48
C TRP A 220 -13.02 -13.51 9.31
N ASP A 221 -12.99 -12.67 10.34
CA ASP A 221 -13.41 -11.27 10.24
C ASP A 221 -12.57 -10.51 9.20
N ARG A 222 -11.25 -10.70 9.19
CA ARG A 222 -10.32 -10.05 8.24
C ARG A 222 -10.54 -10.44 6.78
N VAL A 223 -11.07 -11.65 6.55
CA VAL A 223 -11.44 -12.08 5.19
C VAL A 223 -12.63 -11.28 4.68
N ARG A 224 -13.58 -10.96 5.56
CA ARG A 224 -14.77 -10.14 5.22
C ARG A 224 -14.45 -8.66 5.16
N ASP A 225 -13.80 -8.15 6.19
CA ASP A 225 -13.45 -6.75 6.36
C ASP A 225 -11.95 -6.60 6.54
N LYS A 226 -11.31 -5.98 5.55
CA LYS A 226 -9.86 -5.74 5.55
C LYS A 226 -9.48 -4.45 6.29
N SER A 227 -10.45 -3.71 6.82
CA SER A 227 -10.21 -2.45 7.51
C SER A 227 -9.30 -2.62 8.74
N ILE A 228 -8.64 -1.54 9.14
CA ILE A 228 -7.85 -1.48 10.36
C ILE A 228 -8.69 -0.71 11.38
N LYS A 229 -9.05 -1.40 12.46
CA LYS A 229 -9.69 -0.75 13.62
C LYS A 229 -8.62 0.01 14.40
N ASN A 230 -8.89 1.27 14.75
CA ASN A 230 -7.97 2.15 15.52
C ASN A 230 -6.59 2.36 14.87
N ALA A 231 -6.57 2.76 13.60
CA ALA A 231 -5.34 3.02 12.87
C ALA A 231 -4.59 4.26 13.38
N ILE A 232 -3.25 4.17 13.49
CA ILE A 232 -2.39 5.33 13.62
C ILE A 232 -2.19 5.91 12.23
N LEU A 233 -2.49 7.20 12.08
CA LEU A 233 -2.39 7.88 10.79
C LEU A 233 -1.05 8.57 10.66
N ALA A 234 -0.40 8.34 9.52
CA ALA A 234 0.93 8.87 9.27
C ALA A 234 1.14 9.28 7.82
N ARG A 235 2.03 10.25 7.58
CA ARG A 235 2.45 10.60 6.22
C ARG A 235 3.62 9.74 5.75
N SER A 236 4.61 9.57 6.62
CA SER A 236 5.77 8.71 6.41
C SER A 236 6.01 7.86 7.65
N VAL A 237 6.55 6.67 7.44
CA VAL A 237 6.84 5.67 8.46
C VAL A 237 8.21 5.06 8.18
N MET A 238 9.12 5.12 9.14
CA MET A 238 10.36 4.34 9.13
C MET A 238 10.14 3.15 10.04
N LEU A 239 10.25 1.94 9.48
CA LEU A 239 10.09 0.67 10.17
C LEU A 239 11.47 0.05 10.37
N PHE A 240 11.81 -0.27 11.62
CA PHE A 240 13.03 -0.96 12.01
C PHE A 240 12.66 -2.30 12.67
N PRO A 241 12.65 -3.41 11.91
CA PRO A 241 12.49 -4.74 12.48
C PRO A 241 13.63 -5.05 13.47
N LYS A 242 13.33 -5.63 14.63
CA LYS A 242 14.35 -6.04 15.63
C LYS A 242 14.85 -7.49 15.47
N GLU A 243 14.31 -8.22 14.50
CA GLU A 243 14.77 -9.57 14.18
C GLU A 243 16.01 -9.51 13.27
N HIS A 244 16.82 -10.57 13.26
CA HIS A 244 17.97 -10.63 12.36
C HIS A 244 17.52 -10.47 10.90
N PHE A 245 18.33 -9.78 10.08
CA PHE A 245 18.04 -9.58 8.66
C PHE A 245 17.71 -10.90 7.96
N GLY A 246 16.61 -10.92 7.21
CA GLY A 246 16.16 -12.09 6.46
C GLY A 246 15.57 -13.23 7.32
N ALA A 247 15.52 -13.10 8.65
CA ALA A 247 14.89 -14.10 9.51
C ALA A 247 13.37 -14.17 9.32
N THR A 248 12.76 -13.05 8.91
CA THR A 248 11.32 -12.97 8.66
C THR A 248 11.01 -12.27 7.35
N THR A 249 9.81 -12.55 6.87
CA THR A 249 9.30 -11.99 5.62
C THR A 249 8.32 -10.85 5.93
N ILE A 250 8.16 -9.96 4.97
CA ILE A 250 7.07 -8.98 4.89
C ILE A 250 6.37 -9.16 3.54
N ASP A 251 5.09 -8.83 3.49
CA ASP A 251 4.31 -8.88 2.25
C ASP A 251 4.02 -7.46 1.81
N ILE A 252 4.31 -7.14 0.55
CA ILE A 252 3.98 -5.87 -0.09
C ILE A 252 3.07 -6.21 -1.27
N ASP A 253 1.82 -5.74 -1.25
CA ASP A 253 0.83 -5.99 -2.32
C ASP A 253 0.66 -7.48 -2.73
N ARG A 254 0.84 -8.43 -1.81
CA ARG A 254 0.82 -9.90 -1.99
C ARG A 254 2.08 -10.52 -2.59
N GLU A 255 3.19 -9.80 -2.56
CA GLU A 255 4.52 -10.31 -2.89
C GLU A 255 5.38 -10.38 -1.63
N GLU A 256 6.14 -11.47 -1.48
CA GLU A 256 6.99 -11.71 -0.31
C GLU A 256 8.37 -11.05 -0.49
N TYR A 257 8.79 -10.32 0.54
CA TYR A 257 10.09 -9.66 0.63
C TYR A 257 10.75 -9.99 1.97
N GLU A 258 12.07 -9.89 2.03
CA GLU A 258 12.82 -9.99 3.29
C GLU A 258 12.54 -8.78 4.18
N ALA A 259 12.35 -8.99 5.48
CA ALA A 259 12.22 -7.91 6.44
C ALA A 259 13.57 -7.17 6.57
N LYS A 260 13.56 -5.89 6.20
CA LYS A 260 14.69 -4.96 6.32
C LYS A 260 14.21 -3.61 6.88
N PRO A 261 15.10 -2.78 7.45
CA PRO A 261 14.79 -1.40 7.79
C PRO A 261 14.37 -0.63 6.54
N ILE A 262 13.14 -0.12 6.56
CA ILE A 262 12.53 0.54 5.39
C ILE A 262 11.84 1.85 5.77
N LYS A 263 11.95 2.83 4.88
CA LYS A 263 11.21 4.09 4.90
C LYS A 263 10.06 4.01 3.90
N ILE A 264 8.85 4.22 4.42
CA ILE A 264 7.61 4.17 3.69
C ILE A 264 7.06 5.60 3.62
N THR A 265 6.84 6.12 2.43
CA THR A 265 6.34 7.49 2.21
C THR A 265 5.10 7.45 1.33
N LEU A 266 4.02 8.11 1.77
CA LEU A 266 2.83 8.27 0.94
C LEU A 266 3.06 9.26 -0.20
N LEU A 267 2.69 8.85 -1.41
CA LEU A 267 2.67 9.65 -2.62
C LEU A 267 1.20 9.82 -3.04
N PRO A 268 0.56 10.94 -2.67
CA PRO A 268 -0.84 11.19 -2.99
C PRO A 268 -1.01 11.45 -4.48
N LYS A 269 -2.10 10.96 -5.05
CA LYS A 269 -2.55 11.21 -6.43
C LYS A 269 -1.42 11.06 -7.48
N VAL A 270 -0.61 10.00 -7.36
CA VAL A 270 0.59 9.82 -8.21
C VAL A 270 0.37 8.89 -9.40
N VAL A 271 -0.61 7.98 -9.32
CA VAL A 271 -0.94 7.05 -10.40
C VAL A 271 -2.34 7.33 -10.92
N ARG A 272 -2.47 7.46 -12.24
CA ARG A 272 -3.77 7.60 -12.90
C ARG A 272 -4.26 6.21 -13.32
N LEU A 273 -5.43 5.79 -12.85
CA LEU A 273 -6.03 4.48 -13.18
C LEU A 273 -7.37 4.66 -13.88
N PHE A 274 -7.68 3.77 -14.83
CA PHE A 274 -9.01 3.74 -15.42
C PHE A 274 -10.04 3.18 -14.42
N CYS A 275 -11.23 3.79 -14.37
CA CYS A 275 -12.28 3.46 -13.40
C CYS A 275 -13.69 3.53 -14.00
N SER A 276 -14.68 2.93 -13.32
CA SER A 276 -16.08 3.03 -13.75
C SER A 276 -16.63 4.44 -13.58
N ASP A 277 -17.66 4.77 -14.37
CA ASP A 277 -18.40 6.04 -14.29
C ASP A 277 -18.96 6.31 -12.88
N SER A 278 -19.41 5.26 -12.18
CA SER A 278 -20.02 5.34 -10.85
C SER A 278 -19.04 5.77 -9.74
N ASN A 279 -17.74 5.66 -9.99
CA ASN A 279 -16.69 5.99 -9.02
C ASN A 279 -15.96 7.31 -9.35
N ASN A 280 -16.38 8.01 -10.40
CA ASN A 280 -15.84 9.31 -10.79
C ASN A 280 -16.49 10.43 -9.97
N TYR A 281 -16.04 10.62 -8.73
CA TYR A 281 -16.49 11.72 -7.86
C TYR A 281 -15.70 13.03 -8.07
N GLU A 282 -14.76 13.09 -9.03
CA GLU A 282 -13.95 14.28 -9.35
C GLU A 282 -14.37 14.95 -10.68
N LYS A 283 -15.67 15.13 -10.92
CA LYS A 283 -16.16 16.03 -12.00
C LYS A 283 -16.53 17.40 -11.42
#